data_AF-A0A9N8RXB1-F1
#
_entry.id   AF-A0A9N8RXB1-F1
#
_cell.length_a   1.000
_cell.length_b   1.000
_cell.length_c   1.000
_cell.angle_alpha   90.00
_cell.angle_beta   90.00
_cell.angle_gamma   90.00
#
_symmetry.space_group_name_H-M   'P 1'
#
loop_
_entity.id
_entity.type
_entity.pdbx_description
1 polymer ?
#
loop_
_entity_poly.entity_id
_entity_poly.type
_entity_poly.pdbx_seq_one_letter_code
_entity_poly.pdbx_strand_id
1 'polypeptide(L)'
;MPLSRQSAHSPARSAKSADPSTARADELPPGLRYVSDTNPGCTRKRVGDHFVYFDRDGKRIRDAAEIARINALAVPPAYTNVWICADPRGHLQATGRDARGRKQYRYHPRWRETRDATKYDRMQAFGEALPKIRARVARDLGLPGMPRDRLVATVVRLLDTTLIRVGSAEYARDNRSYGLTTLCKKHLHVKAGLVRFRFRGKSGIEHDVEIDDPRVTRIIRRCMDLPGQELFQYIDDDGARHVIGSADINDYLREVSGADFTAKDYRTWAASVYTLRALRQHTLTDAAGSRRHLLATIKDCAALLRNTPAVCRRCYIHPVIVEAFENAGLDDIRVPARRWGLRADEGAFAALLAHNARRARREAKAALAPKRVNGVGRANGAKAGAKTANGSNGAAGGETRESDRVVKLLAKSRSVRAKPAPAGGRRQAA
;
A
#
# COMPACT_ATOMS: atom_id res chain seq x y z
N MET A 1 12.29 -55.87 16.99
CA MET A 1 13.38 -54.90 17.25
C MET A 1 13.97 -54.48 15.91
N PRO A 2 14.34 -53.20 15.66
CA PRO A 2 14.50 -52.10 16.62
C PRO A 2 13.71 -50.79 16.31
N LEU A 3 13.67 -49.93 17.33
CA LEU A 3 13.66 -48.44 17.30
C LEU A 3 12.54 -47.66 16.57
N SER A 4 11.56 -47.28 17.38
CA SER A 4 10.65 -46.16 17.21
C SER A 4 11.35 -44.84 16.86
N ARG A 5 10.83 -44.09 15.88
CA ARG A 5 11.04 -42.64 15.78
C ARG A 5 9.77 -41.91 16.21
N GLN A 6 9.76 -41.40 17.43
CA GLN A 6 8.73 -40.45 17.88
C GLN A 6 8.92 -39.15 17.08
N SER A 7 7.94 -38.76 16.24
CA SER A 7 7.90 -37.40 15.71
C SER A 7 7.20 -36.51 16.74
N ALA A 8 7.93 -35.51 17.24
CA ALA A 8 7.41 -34.62 18.26
C ALA A 8 6.29 -33.74 17.69
N HIS A 9 5.06 -33.98 18.14
CA HIS A 9 3.92 -33.11 17.86
C HIS A 9 4.18 -31.71 18.43
N SER A 10 4.58 -30.76 17.57
CA SER A 10 4.55 -29.35 17.93
C SER A 10 3.10 -28.85 17.91
N PRO A 11 2.56 -28.32 19.03
CA PRO A 11 1.17 -27.88 19.07
C PRO A 11 0.96 -26.68 18.14
N ALA A 12 -0.12 -26.72 17.38
CA ALA A 12 -0.46 -25.69 16.41
C ALA A 12 -0.53 -24.30 17.08
N ARG A 13 0.41 -23.40 16.73
CA ARG A 13 0.30 -22.00 17.11
C ARG A 13 -0.90 -21.38 16.41
N SER A 14 -1.96 -21.16 17.19
CA SER A 14 -3.11 -20.33 16.82
C SER A 14 -2.63 -19.02 16.19
N ALA A 15 -2.76 -18.92 14.87
CA ALA A 15 -2.41 -17.74 14.10
C ALA A 15 -3.47 -16.66 14.32
N LYS A 16 -3.34 -15.93 15.43
CA LYS A 16 -4.11 -14.71 15.68
C LYS A 16 -4.01 -13.81 14.46
N SER A 17 -5.16 -13.37 13.95
CA SER A 17 -5.25 -12.45 12.82
C SER A 17 -4.29 -11.28 13.01
N ALA A 18 -3.38 -11.06 12.04
CA ALA A 18 -2.41 -9.99 12.12
C ALA A 18 -3.11 -8.63 12.17
N ASP A 19 -3.19 -8.04 13.37
CA ASP A 19 -3.69 -6.70 13.58
C ASP A 19 -2.71 -5.72 12.91
N PRO A 20 -3.17 -4.74 12.10
CA PRO A 20 -2.32 -3.65 11.61
C PRO A 20 -1.55 -2.87 12.69
N SER A 21 -1.82 -3.11 13.98
CA SER A 21 -1.04 -2.68 15.15
C SER A 21 0.25 -3.52 15.42
N THR A 22 0.86 -4.11 14.39
CA THR A 22 2.09 -4.93 14.52
C THR A 22 3.28 -4.47 13.66
N ALA A 23 3.22 -3.26 13.07
CA ALA A 23 4.39 -2.62 12.47
C ALA A 23 5.53 -2.50 13.50
N ARG A 24 6.75 -2.92 13.13
CA ARG A 24 7.92 -2.85 14.04
C ARG A 24 8.28 -1.40 14.35
N ALA A 25 8.87 -1.17 15.53
CA ALA A 25 9.20 0.16 16.03
C ALA A 25 10.11 0.98 15.08
N ASP A 26 10.88 0.30 14.23
CA ASP A 26 11.85 0.88 13.30
C ASP A 26 11.22 1.58 12.08
N GLU A 27 9.93 1.38 11.79
CA GLU A 27 9.23 2.02 10.65
C GLU A 27 8.59 3.38 10.99
N LEU A 28 8.79 3.91 12.19
CA LEU A 28 8.12 5.13 12.64
C LEU A 28 8.73 6.42 12.03
N PRO A 29 7.89 7.37 11.58
CA PRO A 29 8.35 8.69 11.14
C PRO A 29 9.11 9.41 12.26
N PRO A 30 10.20 10.13 11.96
CA PRO A 30 10.98 10.85 12.97
C PRO A 30 10.10 11.75 13.86
N GLY A 31 10.13 11.47 15.17
CA GLY A 31 9.36 12.19 16.18
C GLY A 31 7.96 11.63 16.48
N LEU A 32 7.54 10.52 15.87
CA LEU A 32 6.39 9.73 16.33
C LEU A 32 6.82 8.59 17.27
N ARG A 33 5.86 8.11 18.05
CA ARG A 33 6.03 7.04 19.04
C ARG A 33 5.09 5.86 18.75
N TYR A 34 5.57 4.66 19.05
CA TYR A 34 4.72 3.47 19.01
C TYR A 34 3.77 3.48 20.20
N VAL A 35 2.48 3.28 19.93
CA VAL A 35 1.43 3.25 20.95
C VAL A 35 0.37 2.23 20.53
N SER A 36 -0.07 1.41 21.47
CA SER A 36 -1.19 0.47 21.29
C SER A 36 -2.41 0.99 22.05
N ASP A 37 -3.61 0.69 21.57
CA ASP A 37 -4.84 0.99 22.31
C ASP A 37 -5.15 -0.01 23.44
N THR A 38 -4.23 -0.96 23.66
CA THR A 38 -4.13 -1.73 24.91
C THR A 38 -3.45 -0.96 26.04
N ASN A 39 -2.76 0.15 25.74
CA ASN A 39 -2.09 0.97 26.75
C ASN A 39 -3.11 1.93 27.41
N PRO A 40 -2.88 2.39 28.65
CA PRO A 40 -3.73 3.42 29.26
C PRO A 40 -3.82 4.67 28.38
N GLY A 41 -5.04 5.18 28.21
CA GLY A 41 -5.33 6.32 27.35
C GLY A 41 -6.57 7.07 27.81
N CYS A 42 -6.84 8.20 27.18
CA CYS A 42 -7.97 9.06 27.51
C CYS A 42 -9.28 8.44 27.00
N THR A 43 -10.37 8.68 27.72
CA THR A 43 -11.73 8.24 27.35
C THR A 43 -12.66 9.44 27.16
N ARG A 44 -13.89 9.19 26.68
CA ARG A 44 -14.92 10.24 26.50
C ARG A 44 -16.28 9.81 27.03
N LYS A 45 -17.05 10.74 27.56
CA LYS A 45 -18.47 10.58 27.93
C LYS A 45 -19.31 11.66 27.25
N ARG A 46 -20.49 11.32 26.75
CA ARG A 46 -21.44 12.31 26.20
C ARG A 46 -22.13 13.04 27.35
N VAL A 47 -22.24 14.37 27.26
CA VAL A 47 -22.95 15.24 28.21
C VAL A 47 -23.71 16.28 27.38
N GLY A 48 -25.04 16.21 27.38
CA GLY A 48 -25.86 16.94 26.40
C GLY A 48 -25.37 16.63 24.98
N ASP A 49 -25.11 17.67 24.19
CA ASP A 49 -24.63 17.54 22.80
C ASP A 49 -23.12 17.56 22.61
N HIS A 50 -22.35 17.67 23.69
CA HIS A 50 -20.89 17.64 23.65
C HIS A 50 -20.30 16.38 24.30
N PHE A 51 -19.00 16.18 24.12
CA PHE A 51 -18.22 15.18 24.84
C PHE A 51 -17.34 15.84 25.88
N VAL A 52 -17.26 15.23 27.07
CA VAL A 52 -16.23 15.52 28.07
C VAL A 52 -15.21 14.38 28.06
N TYR A 53 -13.94 14.73 28.29
CA TYR A 53 -12.83 13.81 28.21
C TYR A 53 -12.24 13.53 29.60
N PHE A 54 -11.75 12.32 29.80
CA PHE A 54 -11.08 11.88 31.02
C PHE A 54 -9.71 11.32 30.67
N ASP A 55 -8.72 11.57 31.51
CA ASP A 55 -7.38 11.00 31.35
C ASP A 55 -7.33 9.52 31.77
N ARG A 56 -6.12 8.94 31.72
CA ARG A 56 -5.85 7.55 32.10
C ARG A 56 -6.18 7.22 33.56
N ASP A 57 -6.23 8.25 34.41
CA ASP A 57 -6.46 8.15 35.86
C ASP A 57 -7.94 8.43 36.19
N GLY A 58 -8.80 8.59 35.16
CA GLY A 58 -10.23 8.86 35.27
C GLY A 58 -10.57 10.32 35.63
N LYS A 59 -9.58 11.22 35.68
CA LYS A 59 -9.79 12.62 36.03
C LYS A 59 -10.23 13.41 34.81
N ARG A 60 -11.19 14.32 35.00
CA ARG A 60 -11.75 15.14 33.90
C ARG A 60 -10.69 16.09 33.34
N ILE A 61 -10.41 15.96 32.05
CA ILE A 61 -9.54 16.87 31.31
C ILE A 61 -10.29 18.21 31.17
N ARG A 62 -9.63 19.29 31.61
CA ARG A 62 -10.11 20.68 31.51
C ARG A 62 -9.20 21.59 30.69
N ASP A 63 -8.00 21.12 30.31
CA ASP A 63 -7.10 21.91 29.47
C ASP A 63 -7.70 22.12 28.08
N ALA A 64 -7.80 23.39 27.67
CA ALA A 64 -8.38 23.78 26.40
C ALA A 64 -7.54 23.32 25.20
N ALA A 65 -6.20 23.26 25.33
CA ALA A 65 -5.33 22.84 24.25
C ALA A 65 -5.47 21.33 23.97
N GLU A 66 -5.48 20.51 25.01
CA GLU A 66 -5.72 19.07 24.92
C GLU A 66 -7.13 18.74 24.42
N ILE A 67 -8.16 19.45 24.90
CA ILE A 67 -9.54 19.31 24.39
C ILE A 67 -9.61 19.65 22.89
N ALA A 68 -8.96 20.73 22.45
CA ALA A 68 -8.89 21.12 21.04
C ALA A 68 -8.17 20.05 20.19
N ARG A 69 -7.05 19.49 20.68
CA ARG A 69 -6.34 18.38 20.02
C ARG A 69 -7.26 17.17 19.83
N ILE A 70 -7.95 16.75 20.89
CA ILE A 70 -8.82 15.58 20.86
C ILE A 70 -10.00 15.80 19.91
N ASN A 71 -10.62 16.98 19.94
CA ASN A 71 -11.69 17.36 19.01
C ASN A 71 -11.23 17.32 17.54
N ALA A 72 -10.01 17.78 17.24
CA ALA A 72 -9.42 17.74 15.90
C ALA A 72 -9.21 16.32 15.33
N LEU A 73 -9.25 15.27 16.16
CA LEU A 73 -9.22 13.87 15.69
C LEU A 73 -10.52 13.46 14.98
N ALA A 74 -11.61 14.22 15.12
CA ALA A 74 -12.92 13.97 14.53
C ALA A 74 -13.37 12.50 14.72
N VAL A 75 -13.41 12.06 15.97
CA VAL A 75 -13.95 10.74 16.36
C VAL A 75 -15.48 10.82 16.35
N PRO A 76 -16.18 10.13 15.42
CA PRO A 76 -17.62 10.32 15.20
C PRO A 76 -18.45 10.11 16.47
N PRO A 77 -19.49 10.92 16.74
CA PRO A 77 -20.27 10.83 17.97
C PRO A 77 -20.84 9.43 18.24
N ALA A 78 -21.27 8.72 17.20
CA ALA A 78 -21.84 7.37 17.29
C ALA A 78 -20.84 6.25 17.62
N TYR A 79 -19.54 6.52 17.76
CA TYR A 79 -18.57 5.48 18.11
C TYR A 79 -18.59 5.17 19.61
N THR A 80 -18.70 3.88 19.94
CA THR A 80 -18.61 3.33 21.31
C THR A 80 -17.19 2.83 21.61
N ASN A 81 -16.90 2.49 22.87
CA ASN A 81 -15.61 1.94 23.33
C ASN A 81 -14.41 2.71 22.76
N VAL A 82 -14.44 4.04 22.92
CA VAL A 82 -13.46 4.96 22.35
C VAL A 82 -12.26 5.11 23.27
N TRP A 83 -11.09 4.77 22.75
CA TRP A 83 -9.78 5.03 23.35
C TRP A 83 -9.09 6.17 22.60
N ILE A 84 -8.43 7.06 23.31
CA ILE A 84 -7.76 8.24 22.76
C ILE A 84 -6.33 8.27 23.30
N CYS A 85 -5.35 8.42 22.42
CA CYS A 85 -3.95 8.45 22.82
C CYS A 85 -3.65 9.74 23.61
N ALA A 86 -3.12 9.58 24.82
CA ALA A 86 -2.66 10.68 25.67
C ALA A 86 -1.39 11.37 25.10
N ASP A 87 -0.57 10.66 24.32
CA ASP A 87 0.60 11.24 23.66
C ASP A 87 0.22 11.84 22.28
N PRO A 88 0.37 13.16 22.04
CA PRO A 88 0.15 13.76 20.72
C PRO A 88 1.09 13.20 19.63
N ARG A 89 2.22 12.59 19.99
CA ARG A 89 3.19 11.97 19.09
C ARG A 89 2.92 10.47 18.85
N GLY A 90 1.91 9.88 19.50
CA GLY A 90 1.51 8.50 19.24
C GLY A 90 1.02 8.32 17.80
N HIS A 91 1.58 7.34 17.07
CA HIS A 91 1.23 7.13 15.66
C HIS A 91 -0.27 6.81 15.46
N LEU A 92 -0.83 6.00 16.38
CA LEU A 92 -2.25 5.80 16.58
C LEU A 92 -2.76 6.84 17.59
N GLN A 93 -3.76 7.63 17.21
CA GLN A 93 -4.28 8.76 18.00
C GLN A 93 -5.63 8.47 18.66
N ALA A 94 -6.47 7.62 18.07
CA ALA A 94 -7.67 7.10 18.73
C ALA A 94 -8.15 5.80 18.08
N THR A 95 -8.90 5.00 18.83
CA THR A 95 -9.73 3.91 18.32
C THR A 95 -11.15 4.02 18.84
N GLY A 96 -12.07 3.29 18.23
CA GLY A 96 -13.46 3.20 18.66
C GLY A 96 -14.21 2.17 17.85
N ARG A 97 -15.38 1.73 18.31
CA ARG A 97 -16.26 0.81 17.60
C ARG A 97 -17.34 1.59 16.88
N ASP A 98 -17.53 1.32 15.58
CA ASP A 98 -18.65 1.90 14.85
C ASP A 98 -19.98 1.23 15.21
N ALA A 99 -21.09 1.71 14.64
CA ALA A 99 -22.43 1.17 14.86
C ALA A 99 -22.61 -0.31 14.40
N ARG A 100 -21.58 -0.94 13.82
CA ARG A 100 -21.52 -2.37 13.48
C ARG A 100 -20.49 -3.13 14.34
N GLY A 101 -20.04 -2.53 15.46
CA GLY A 101 -19.09 -3.11 16.40
C GLY A 101 -17.62 -3.14 15.92
N ARG A 102 -17.35 -2.74 14.67
CA ARG A 102 -16.03 -2.86 14.04
C ARG A 102 -15.06 -1.84 14.60
N LYS A 103 -13.83 -2.27 14.90
CA LYS A 103 -12.76 -1.41 15.39
C LYS A 103 -12.29 -0.46 14.29
N GLN A 104 -12.47 0.84 14.52
CA GLN A 104 -12.09 1.95 13.66
C GLN A 104 -10.92 2.69 14.28
N TYR A 105 -10.06 3.25 13.42
CA TYR A 105 -8.79 3.86 13.81
C TYR A 105 -8.73 5.34 13.40
N ARG A 106 -7.99 6.15 14.16
CA ARG A 106 -7.54 7.50 13.82
C ARG A 106 -6.03 7.55 14.02
N TYR A 107 -5.30 7.89 12.97
CA TYR A 107 -3.84 7.96 12.99
C TYR A 107 -3.35 9.40 12.89
N HIS A 108 -2.20 9.67 13.50
CA HIS A 108 -1.48 10.93 13.38
C HIS A 108 -1.25 11.32 11.90
N PRO A 109 -1.35 12.61 11.51
CA PRO A 109 -1.13 13.04 10.13
C PRO A 109 0.18 12.55 9.51
N ARG A 110 1.32 12.76 10.20
CA ARG A 110 2.64 12.27 9.77
C ARG A 110 2.74 10.75 9.57
N TRP A 111 1.95 9.94 10.30
CA TRP A 111 1.88 8.49 10.09
C TRP A 111 1.21 8.17 8.75
N ARG A 112 0.14 8.90 8.40
CA ARG A 112 -0.49 8.78 7.08
C ARG A 112 0.45 9.22 5.96
N GLU A 113 1.09 10.37 6.09
CA GLU A 113 2.04 10.90 5.10
C GLU A 113 3.17 9.92 4.82
N THR A 114 3.81 9.39 5.86
CA THR A 114 4.93 8.45 5.69
C THR A 114 4.46 7.08 5.23
N ARG A 115 3.35 6.54 5.73
CA ARG A 115 2.80 5.27 5.24
C ARG A 115 2.28 5.35 3.81
N ASP A 116 1.83 6.53 3.37
CA ASP A 116 1.46 6.75 1.97
C ASP A 116 2.72 6.92 1.10
N ALA A 117 3.81 7.50 1.60
CA ALA A 117 5.12 7.45 0.95
C ALA A 117 5.68 6.02 0.83
N THR A 118 5.81 5.27 1.93
CA THR A 118 6.37 3.90 1.92
C THR A 118 5.54 2.93 1.08
N LYS A 119 4.21 3.13 1.02
CA LYS A 119 3.32 2.42 0.09
C LYS A 119 3.71 2.62 -1.38
N TYR A 120 4.22 3.79 -1.75
CA TYR A 120 4.67 4.09 -3.10
C TYR A 120 6.14 3.71 -3.31
N ASP A 121 7.00 3.91 -2.31
CA ASP A 121 8.42 3.50 -2.36
C ASP A 121 8.57 1.99 -2.63
N ARG A 122 7.69 1.15 -2.05
CA ARG A 122 7.66 -0.30 -2.32
C ARG A 122 7.13 -0.70 -3.71
N MET A 123 6.61 0.22 -4.52
CA MET A 123 6.12 -0.10 -5.87
C MET A 123 7.24 -0.47 -6.83
N GLN A 124 8.45 0.07 -6.65
CA GLN A 124 9.61 -0.35 -7.45
C GLN A 124 9.93 -1.83 -7.17
N ALA A 125 10.06 -2.19 -5.89
CA ALA A 125 10.31 -3.57 -5.46
C ALA A 125 9.18 -4.54 -5.90
N PHE A 126 7.91 -4.09 -5.87
CA PHE A 126 6.79 -4.88 -6.40
C PHE A 126 6.93 -5.14 -7.90
N GLY A 127 7.29 -4.13 -8.70
CA GLY A 127 7.55 -4.28 -10.13
C GLY A 127 8.73 -5.20 -10.46
N GLU A 128 9.74 -5.25 -9.58
CA GLU A 128 10.89 -6.16 -9.68
C GLU A 128 10.53 -7.60 -9.28
N ALA A 129 9.64 -7.79 -8.29
CA ALA A 129 9.16 -9.10 -7.87
C ALA A 129 8.08 -9.71 -8.79
N LEU A 130 7.27 -8.88 -9.48
CA LEU A 130 6.11 -9.33 -10.27
C LEU A 130 6.43 -10.40 -11.33
N PRO A 131 7.56 -10.37 -12.07
CA PRO A 131 7.99 -11.47 -12.94
C PRO A 131 8.13 -12.82 -12.20
N LYS A 132 8.78 -12.83 -11.03
CA LYS A 132 8.95 -14.02 -10.18
C LYS A 132 7.61 -14.56 -9.70
N ILE A 133 6.70 -13.68 -9.28
CA ILE A 133 5.35 -14.06 -8.85
C ILE A 133 4.58 -14.71 -10.01
N ARG A 134 4.58 -14.08 -11.19
CA ARG A 134 3.90 -14.62 -12.38
C ARG A 134 4.48 -15.95 -12.84
N ALA A 135 5.80 -16.17 -12.71
CA ALA A 135 6.44 -17.43 -13.05
C ALA A 135 6.00 -18.58 -12.11
N ARG A 136 5.94 -18.35 -10.79
CA ARG A 136 5.41 -19.32 -9.81
C ARG A 136 3.92 -19.60 -10.07
N VAL A 137 3.09 -18.56 -10.26
CA VAL A 137 1.67 -18.72 -10.62
C VAL A 137 1.50 -19.58 -11.89
N ALA A 138 2.30 -19.35 -12.94
CA ALA A 138 2.23 -20.14 -14.16
C ALA A 138 2.60 -21.62 -13.97
N ARG A 139 3.55 -21.91 -13.05
CA ARG A 139 3.93 -23.26 -12.63
C ARG A 139 2.83 -23.94 -11.83
N ASP A 140 2.29 -23.27 -10.81
CA ASP A 140 1.35 -23.86 -9.85
C ASP A 140 -0.04 -24.11 -10.48
N LEU A 141 -0.45 -23.27 -11.43
CA LEU A 141 -1.57 -23.54 -12.33
C LEU A 141 -1.39 -24.85 -13.14
N GLY A 142 -0.18 -25.39 -13.21
CA GLY A 142 0.20 -26.63 -13.91
C GLY A 142 0.25 -27.89 -13.06
N LEU A 143 0.19 -27.81 -11.74
CA LEU A 143 0.21 -28.98 -10.84
C LEU A 143 -0.87 -29.99 -11.22
N PRO A 144 -0.65 -31.31 -11.09
CA PRO A 144 -1.73 -32.29 -11.24
C PRO A 144 -2.83 -32.10 -10.18
N GLY A 145 -4.02 -32.66 -10.40
CA GLY A 145 -5.13 -32.59 -9.43
C GLY A 145 -5.69 -31.18 -9.20
N MET A 146 -6.20 -30.92 -8.00
CA MET A 146 -6.73 -29.62 -7.54
C MET A 146 -6.15 -29.21 -6.16
N PRO A 147 -4.82 -29.27 -5.94
CA PRO A 147 -4.21 -28.93 -4.65
C PRO A 147 -4.37 -27.43 -4.33
N ARG A 148 -4.22 -27.09 -3.03
CA ARG A 148 -4.28 -25.72 -2.51
C ARG A 148 -3.57 -24.70 -3.39
N ASP A 149 -2.30 -24.93 -3.71
CA ASP A 149 -1.45 -24.00 -4.47
C ASP A 149 -1.99 -23.72 -5.88
N ARG A 150 -2.63 -24.70 -6.54
CA ARG A 150 -3.28 -24.49 -7.84
C ARG A 150 -4.42 -23.49 -7.73
N LEU A 151 -5.22 -23.56 -6.67
CA LEU A 151 -6.33 -22.62 -6.44
C LEU A 151 -5.84 -21.25 -5.98
N VAL A 152 -4.84 -21.18 -5.10
CA VAL A 152 -4.24 -19.91 -4.69
C VAL A 152 -3.64 -19.20 -5.91
N ALA A 153 -2.89 -19.91 -6.75
CA ALA A 153 -2.38 -19.39 -8.02
C ALA A 153 -3.50 -18.96 -8.98
N THR A 154 -4.64 -19.66 -9.00
CA THR A 154 -5.83 -19.25 -9.77
C THR A 154 -6.43 -17.94 -9.25
N VAL A 155 -6.53 -17.76 -7.93
CA VAL A 155 -7.00 -16.51 -7.31
C VAL A 155 -6.01 -15.36 -7.53
N VAL A 156 -4.69 -15.60 -7.45
CA VAL A 156 -3.66 -14.58 -7.74
C VAL A 156 -3.66 -14.21 -9.24
N ARG A 157 -3.85 -15.18 -10.14
CA ARG A 157 -4.01 -14.92 -11.57
C ARG A 157 -5.24 -14.05 -11.85
N LEU A 158 -6.38 -14.37 -11.24
CA LEU A 158 -7.59 -13.56 -11.31
C LEU A 158 -7.39 -12.15 -10.75
N LEU A 159 -6.66 -12.00 -9.64
CA LEU A 159 -6.31 -10.69 -9.08
C LEU A 159 -5.48 -9.85 -10.07
N ASP A 160 -4.47 -10.44 -10.72
CA ASP A 160 -3.59 -9.77 -11.70
C ASP A 160 -4.34 -9.35 -12.97
N THR A 161 -5.29 -10.15 -13.46
CA THR A 161 -6.02 -9.87 -14.71
C THR A 161 -7.30 -9.05 -14.52
N THR A 162 -8.05 -9.27 -13.43
CA THR A 162 -9.37 -8.63 -13.22
C THR A 162 -9.35 -7.45 -12.25
N LEU A 163 -8.29 -7.32 -11.45
CA LEU A 163 -8.18 -6.36 -10.35
C LEU A 163 -9.31 -6.46 -9.29
N ILE A 164 -10.12 -7.53 -9.29
CA ILE A 164 -11.12 -7.77 -8.24
C ILE A 164 -10.40 -7.85 -6.88
N ARG A 165 -11.00 -7.25 -5.85
CA ARG A 165 -10.43 -7.28 -4.50
C ARG A 165 -10.49 -8.71 -3.94
N VAL A 166 -9.43 -9.12 -3.25
CA VAL A 166 -9.52 -10.26 -2.32
C VAL A 166 -10.59 -9.94 -1.26
N GLY A 167 -11.49 -10.89 -1.03
CA GLY A 167 -12.62 -10.75 -0.12
C GLY A 167 -12.24 -11.04 1.33
N SER A 168 -13.15 -10.74 2.25
CA SER A 168 -13.06 -11.15 3.66
C SER A 168 -14.42 -11.70 4.09
N ALA A 169 -14.42 -12.81 4.82
CA ALA A 169 -15.63 -13.51 5.23
C ALA A 169 -16.57 -12.61 6.08
N GLU A 170 -16.01 -11.74 6.93
CA GLU A 170 -16.74 -10.71 7.69
C GLU A 170 -17.54 -9.80 6.74
N TYR A 171 -16.89 -9.27 5.69
CA TYR A 171 -17.55 -8.38 4.75
C TYR A 171 -18.60 -9.08 3.87
N ALA A 172 -18.36 -10.34 3.51
CA ALA A 172 -19.30 -11.17 2.78
C ALA A 172 -20.57 -11.44 3.61
N ARG A 173 -20.41 -11.81 4.88
CA ARG A 173 -21.51 -12.05 5.83
C ARG A 173 -22.31 -10.78 6.11
N ASP A 174 -21.66 -9.75 6.65
CA ASP A 174 -22.36 -8.61 7.27
C ASP A 174 -22.89 -7.60 6.25
N ASN A 175 -22.30 -7.56 5.05
CA ASN A 175 -22.59 -6.54 4.04
C ASN A 175 -23.08 -7.12 2.72
N ARG A 176 -23.20 -8.45 2.60
CA ARG A 176 -23.43 -9.16 1.31
C ARG A 176 -22.52 -8.61 0.21
N SER A 177 -21.25 -8.37 0.55
CA SER A 177 -20.25 -7.68 -0.26
C SER A 177 -19.06 -8.61 -0.48
N TYR A 178 -18.88 -9.09 -1.71
CA TYR A 178 -17.95 -10.16 -2.01
C TYR A 178 -16.66 -9.67 -2.69
N GLY A 179 -15.61 -10.50 -2.61
CA GLY A 179 -14.37 -10.40 -3.39
C GLY A 179 -13.91 -11.81 -3.76
N LEU A 180 -12.76 -11.97 -4.45
CA LEU A 180 -12.33 -13.24 -5.08
C LEU A 180 -12.48 -14.47 -4.15
N THR A 181 -11.85 -14.41 -2.98
CA THR A 181 -11.84 -15.46 -1.93
C THR A 181 -13.19 -15.69 -1.23
N THR A 182 -14.20 -14.88 -1.52
CA THR A 182 -15.56 -15.03 -0.98
C THR A 182 -16.61 -15.09 -2.10
N LEU A 183 -16.21 -15.39 -3.34
CA LEU A 183 -17.17 -15.65 -4.40
C LEU A 183 -17.88 -16.98 -4.12
N CYS A 184 -19.17 -17.02 -4.45
CA CYS A 184 -20.00 -18.21 -4.37
C CYS A 184 -20.34 -18.67 -5.80
N LYS A 185 -20.71 -19.95 -5.97
CA LYS A 185 -21.14 -20.53 -7.25
C LYS A 185 -22.20 -19.70 -7.98
N LYS A 186 -23.16 -19.13 -7.23
CA LYS A 186 -24.23 -18.25 -7.76
C LYS A 186 -23.74 -16.95 -8.41
N HIS A 187 -22.48 -16.56 -8.18
CA HIS A 187 -21.85 -15.40 -8.83
C HIS A 187 -21.16 -15.76 -10.15
N LEU A 188 -21.10 -17.05 -10.49
CA LEU A 188 -20.52 -17.55 -11.73
C LEU A 188 -21.61 -17.68 -12.79
N HIS A 189 -21.40 -17.06 -13.95
CA HIS A 189 -22.20 -17.29 -15.14
C HIS A 189 -21.32 -17.91 -16.22
N VAL A 190 -21.75 -19.05 -16.76
CA VAL A 190 -21.07 -19.77 -17.83
C VAL A 190 -22.02 -19.86 -19.02
N LYS A 191 -21.64 -19.30 -20.18
CA LYS A 191 -22.44 -19.36 -21.41
C LYS A 191 -21.52 -19.48 -22.63
N ALA A 192 -21.79 -20.44 -23.51
CA ALA A 192 -21.06 -20.62 -24.78
C ALA A 192 -19.52 -20.59 -24.63
N GLY A 193 -18.99 -21.24 -23.59
CA GLY A 193 -17.55 -21.26 -23.30
C GLY A 193 -17.03 -20.08 -22.47
N LEU A 194 -17.69 -18.92 -22.51
CA LEU A 194 -17.34 -17.74 -21.72
C LEU A 194 -17.68 -17.94 -20.24
N VAL A 195 -16.83 -17.38 -19.37
CA VAL A 195 -17.01 -17.36 -17.92
C VAL A 195 -17.02 -15.92 -17.43
N ARG A 196 -18.05 -15.55 -16.67
CA ARG A 196 -18.21 -14.21 -16.10
C ARG A 196 -18.52 -14.27 -14.61
N PHE A 197 -17.98 -13.34 -13.84
CA PHE A 197 -18.38 -13.10 -12.46
C PHE A 197 -19.39 -11.95 -12.40
N ARG A 198 -20.54 -12.19 -11.77
CA ARG A 198 -21.53 -11.16 -11.41
C ARG A 198 -21.79 -11.19 -9.91
N PHE A 199 -21.47 -10.10 -9.22
CA PHE A 199 -21.64 -10.00 -7.76
C PHE A 199 -21.60 -8.57 -7.24
N ARG A 200 -22.24 -8.38 -6.09
CA ARG A 200 -22.16 -7.14 -5.32
C ARG A 200 -20.85 -7.06 -4.55
N GLY A 201 -20.01 -6.09 -4.88
CA GLY A 201 -18.69 -5.86 -4.28
C GLY A 201 -18.71 -4.89 -3.08
N LYS A 202 -17.51 -4.44 -2.69
CA LYS A 202 -17.33 -3.44 -1.61
C LYS A 202 -18.15 -2.18 -1.88
N SER A 203 -18.79 -1.66 -0.82
CA SER A 203 -19.71 -0.50 -0.87
C SER A 203 -20.95 -0.74 -1.74
N GLY A 204 -21.29 -1.99 -2.04
CA GLY A 204 -22.47 -2.34 -2.82
C GLY A 204 -22.34 -2.07 -4.32
N ILE A 205 -21.12 -1.84 -4.83
CA ILE A 205 -20.87 -1.62 -6.26
C ILE A 205 -21.00 -2.96 -6.99
N GLU A 206 -21.80 -3.02 -8.05
CA GLU A 206 -21.90 -4.23 -8.87
C GLU A 206 -20.64 -4.50 -9.68
N HIS A 207 -20.24 -5.77 -9.68
CA HIS A 207 -19.20 -6.32 -10.53
C HIS A 207 -19.86 -7.16 -11.63
N ASP A 208 -19.54 -6.84 -12.89
CA ASP A 208 -19.65 -7.77 -14.03
C ASP A 208 -18.26 -7.78 -14.67
N VAL A 209 -17.63 -8.96 -14.74
CA VAL A 209 -16.25 -9.17 -15.19
C VAL A 209 -16.16 -10.47 -15.95
N GLU A 210 -15.63 -10.43 -17.17
CA GLU A 210 -15.34 -11.61 -17.99
C GLU A 210 -13.93 -12.15 -17.73
N ILE A 211 -13.79 -13.48 -17.82
CA ILE A 211 -12.54 -14.21 -17.53
C ILE A 211 -11.97 -14.77 -18.83
N ASP A 212 -11.18 -13.93 -19.51
CA ASP A 212 -10.40 -14.31 -20.69
C ASP A 212 -9.07 -14.99 -20.27
N ASP A 213 -9.18 -16.21 -19.76
CA ASP A 213 -8.06 -17.12 -19.54
C ASP A 213 -8.58 -18.57 -19.59
N PRO A 214 -8.33 -19.31 -20.69
CA PRO A 214 -8.87 -20.67 -20.86
C PRO A 214 -8.44 -21.67 -19.78
N ARG A 215 -7.26 -21.46 -19.17
CA ARG A 215 -6.73 -22.34 -18.12
C ARG A 215 -7.45 -22.09 -16.80
N VAL A 216 -7.58 -20.82 -16.42
CA VAL A 216 -8.36 -20.39 -15.25
C VAL A 216 -9.82 -20.78 -15.39
N THR A 217 -10.43 -20.57 -16.57
CA THR A 217 -11.80 -21.01 -16.88
C THR A 217 -12.01 -22.50 -16.66
N ARG A 218 -11.05 -23.36 -17.08
CA ARG A 218 -11.12 -24.81 -16.83
C ARG A 218 -11.03 -25.14 -15.33
N ILE A 219 -10.19 -24.45 -14.58
CA ILE A 219 -10.04 -24.65 -13.12
C ILE A 219 -11.32 -24.21 -12.40
N ILE A 220 -11.87 -23.03 -12.72
CA ILE A 220 -13.12 -22.50 -12.14
C ILE A 220 -14.28 -23.48 -12.36
N ARG A 221 -14.39 -24.11 -13.54
CA ARG A 221 -15.41 -25.13 -13.80
C ARG A 221 -15.26 -26.33 -12.85
N ARG A 222 -14.05 -26.86 -12.66
CA ARG A 222 -13.80 -27.94 -11.68
C ARG A 222 -14.16 -27.56 -10.25
N CYS A 223 -13.98 -26.29 -9.88
CA CYS A 223 -14.41 -25.82 -8.57
C CYS A 223 -15.94 -25.83 -8.37
N MET A 224 -16.74 -25.82 -9.45
CA MET A 224 -18.20 -25.93 -9.35
C MET A 224 -18.66 -27.33 -8.99
N ASP A 225 -17.82 -28.36 -9.17
CA ASP A 225 -18.17 -29.77 -8.93
C ASP A 225 -18.13 -30.11 -7.43
N LEU A 226 -17.32 -29.40 -6.63
CA LEU A 226 -17.21 -29.63 -5.18
C LEU A 226 -18.46 -29.15 -4.41
N PRO A 227 -19.01 -29.90 -3.44
CA PRO A 227 -20.20 -29.48 -2.69
C PRO A 227 -19.94 -28.22 -1.86
N GLY A 228 -20.97 -27.38 -1.68
CA GLY A 228 -20.91 -26.11 -0.94
C GLY A 228 -21.31 -24.89 -1.78
N GLN A 229 -21.34 -23.70 -1.15
CA GLN A 229 -21.70 -22.45 -1.84
C GLN A 229 -20.48 -21.69 -2.36
N GLU A 230 -19.36 -21.81 -1.68
CA GLU A 230 -18.08 -21.14 -1.92
C GLU A 230 -17.46 -21.62 -3.23
N LEU A 231 -16.86 -20.71 -4.00
CA LEU A 231 -16.30 -21.05 -5.31
C LEU A 231 -14.86 -21.58 -5.22
N PHE A 232 -14.01 -21.03 -4.35
CA PHE A 232 -12.60 -21.47 -4.28
C PHE A 232 -12.39 -22.39 -3.07
N GLN A 233 -12.54 -23.69 -3.32
CA GLN A 233 -12.40 -24.75 -2.32
C GLN A 233 -11.52 -25.87 -2.86
N TYR A 234 -10.71 -26.51 -2.02
CA TYR A 234 -9.97 -27.73 -2.33
C TYR A 234 -10.29 -28.84 -1.33
N ILE A 235 -9.90 -30.06 -1.69
CA ILE A 235 -9.81 -31.21 -0.79
C ILE A 235 -8.33 -31.47 -0.56
N ASP A 236 -7.91 -31.69 0.68
CA ASP A 236 -6.53 -32.05 1.04
C ASP A 236 -6.29 -33.56 0.96
N ASP A 237 -5.07 -34.00 1.31
CA ASP A 237 -4.67 -35.41 1.23
C ASP A 237 -5.39 -36.29 2.27
N ASP A 238 -5.92 -35.69 3.34
CA ASP A 238 -6.76 -36.35 4.37
C ASP A 238 -8.25 -36.42 3.97
N GLY A 239 -8.62 -35.89 2.80
CA GLY A 239 -10.01 -35.84 2.31
C GLY A 239 -10.84 -34.70 2.92
N ALA A 240 -10.26 -33.82 3.71
CA ALA A 240 -10.93 -32.68 4.31
C ALA A 240 -11.07 -31.51 3.32
N ARG A 241 -12.21 -30.83 3.36
CA ARG A 241 -12.55 -29.73 2.44
C ARG A 241 -12.24 -28.37 3.06
N HIS A 242 -11.47 -27.56 2.35
CA HIS A 242 -10.99 -26.25 2.78
C HIS A 242 -11.37 -25.13 1.81
N VAL A 243 -11.67 -23.94 2.34
CA VAL A 243 -11.98 -22.74 1.55
C VAL A 243 -10.75 -21.84 1.48
N ILE A 244 -10.42 -21.31 0.30
CA ILE A 244 -9.29 -20.38 0.11
C ILE A 244 -9.63 -19.00 0.71
N GLY A 245 -8.98 -18.66 1.81
CA GLY A 245 -9.15 -17.39 2.51
C GLY A 245 -8.23 -16.27 2.00
N SER A 246 -8.36 -15.08 2.57
CA SER A 246 -7.46 -13.96 2.28
C SER A 246 -6.05 -14.16 2.87
N ALA A 247 -5.92 -14.97 3.93
CA ALA A 247 -4.64 -15.37 4.50
C ALA A 247 -3.80 -16.14 3.46
N ASP A 248 -4.37 -17.19 2.86
CA ASP A 248 -3.71 -18.03 1.85
C ASP A 248 -3.09 -17.22 0.71
N ILE A 249 -3.82 -16.20 0.23
CA ILE A 249 -3.34 -15.33 -0.85
C ILE A 249 -2.14 -14.48 -0.40
N ASN A 250 -2.20 -13.91 0.80
CA ASN A 250 -1.10 -13.07 1.30
C ASN A 250 0.13 -13.90 1.69
N ASP A 251 -0.06 -15.08 2.26
CA ASP A 251 1.03 -15.98 2.64
C ASP A 251 1.74 -16.54 1.41
N TYR A 252 0.99 -16.95 0.38
CA TYR A 252 1.55 -17.32 -0.92
C TYR A 252 2.33 -16.16 -1.56
N LEU A 253 1.78 -14.94 -1.57
CA LEU A 253 2.48 -13.76 -2.09
C LEU A 253 3.77 -13.46 -1.32
N ARG A 254 3.78 -13.61 0.00
CA ARG A 254 4.97 -13.47 0.84
C ARG A 254 6.01 -14.53 0.52
N GLU A 255 5.62 -15.81 0.46
CA GLU A 255 6.51 -16.95 0.14
C GLU A 255 7.19 -16.76 -1.22
N VAL A 256 6.43 -16.48 -2.28
CA VAL A 256 7.01 -16.36 -3.63
C VAL A 256 7.87 -15.10 -3.77
N SER A 257 7.48 -13.97 -3.19
CA SER A 257 8.20 -12.71 -3.39
C SER A 257 9.39 -12.55 -2.45
N GLY A 258 9.34 -13.11 -1.24
CA GLY A 258 10.27 -12.82 -0.15
C GLY A 258 10.01 -11.48 0.55
N ALA A 259 8.84 -10.86 0.35
CA ALA A 259 8.49 -9.54 0.87
C ALA A 259 7.00 -9.44 1.24
N ASP A 260 6.65 -8.45 2.07
CA ASP A 260 5.29 -8.21 2.56
C ASP A 260 4.36 -7.52 1.53
N PHE A 261 4.31 -8.05 0.32
CA PHE A 261 3.35 -7.64 -0.70
C PHE A 261 1.96 -8.25 -0.46
N THR A 262 0.94 -7.51 -0.85
CA THR A 262 -0.47 -7.82 -0.58
C THR A 262 -1.30 -7.69 -1.85
N ALA A 263 -2.53 -8.19 -1.82
CA ALA A 263 -3.46 -7.98 -2.93
C ALA A 263 -3.78 -6.50 -3.27
N LYS A 264 -3.46 -5.56 -2.38
CA LYS A 264 -3.60 -4.12 -2.63
C LYS A 264 -2.51 -3.59 -3.58
N ASP A 265 -1.34 -4.22 -3.61
CA ASP A 265 -0.20 -3.76 -4.40
C ASP A 265 -0.45 -3.97 -5.90
N TYR A 266 -1.00 -5.13 -6.29
CA TYR A 266 -1.53 -5.38 -7.65
C TYR A 266 -2.44 -4.25 -8.15
N ARG A 267 -3.42 -3.85 -7.35
CA ARG A 267 -4.36 -2.79 -7.71
C ARG A 267 -3.71 -1.40 -7.75
N THR A 268 -2.65 -1.17 -6.97
CA THR A 268 -1.89 0.09 -6.96
C THR A 268 -0.98 0.18 -8.19
N TRP A 269 -0.29 -0.91 -8.50
CA TRP A 269 0.52 -1.11 -9.69
C TRP A 269 -0.30 -0.93 -10.96
N ALA A 270 -1.39 -1.70 -11.12
CA ALA A 270 -2.23 -1.66 -12.32
C ALA A 270 -2.90 -0.29 -12.55
N ALA A 271 -3.34 0.40 -11.49
CA ALA A 271 -3.83 1.77 -11.60
C ALA A 271 -2.76 2.74 -12.10
N SER A 272 -1.55 2.65 -11.53
CA SER A 272 -0.42 3.49 -11.92
C SER A 272 0.02 3.23 -13.36
N VAL A 273 0.11 1.96 -13.77
CA VAL A 273 0.41 1.55 -15.16
C VAL A 273 -0.66 2.05 -16.13
N TYR A 274 -1.95 1.88 -15.79
CA TYR A 274 -3.07 2.38 -16.60
C TYR A 274 -3.00 3.90 -16.79
N THR A 275 -2.82 4.65 -15.69
CA THR A 275 -2.73 6.13 -15.74
C THR A 275 -1.51 6.58 -16.55
N LEU A 276 -0.34 5.97 -16.36
CA LEU A 276 0.85 6.29 -17.13
C LEU A 276 0.62 6.08 -18.64
N ARG A 277 0.06 4.92 -19.02
CA ARG A 277 -0.26 4.60 -20.42
C ARG A 277 -1.22 5.63 -21.03
N ALA A 278 -2.31 5.95 -20.34
CA ALA A 278 -3.32 6.89 -20.84
C ALA A 278 -2.82 8.34 -20.94
N LEU A 279 -1.91 8.78 -20.04
CA LEU A 279 -1.31 10.10 -20.12
C LEU A 279 -0.25 10.20 -21.23
N ARG A 280 0.52 9.13 -21.49
CA ARG A 280 1.52 9.08 -22.59
C ARG A 280 0.91 8.94 -23.98
N GLN A 281 -0.37 8.63 -24.10
CA GLN A 281 -1.09 8.57 -25.37
C GLN A 281 -1.69 9.91 -25.81
N HIS A 282 -1.47 10.99 -25.05
CA HIS A 282 -2.08 12.29 -25.28
C HIS A 282 -1.01 13.35 -25.54
N THR A 283 -1.00 13.92 -26.75
CA THR A 283 -0.17 15.08 -27.09
C THR A 283 -0.49 16.24 -26.16
N LEU A 284 0.51 16.77 -25.43
CA LEU A 284 0.29 17.83 -24.45
C LEU A 284 -0.32 19.08 -25.13
N THR A 285 -1.50 19.47 -24.65
CA THR A 285 -2.18 20.72 -25.02
C THR A 285 -1.88 21.79 -23.97
N ASP A 286 -2.59 22.92 -24.01
CA ASP A 286 -2.52 23.94 -22.99
C ASP A 286 -2.75 23.39 -21.56
N ALA A 287 -2.40 24.18 -20.54
CA ALA A 287 -2.50 23.75 -19.15
C ALA A 287 -3.94 23.33 -18.75
N ALA A 288 -4.97 23.94 -19.37
CA ALA A 288 -6.36 23.57 -19.13
C ALA A 288 -6.76 22.25 -19.81
N GLY A 289 -6.31 21.99 -21.04
CA GLY A 289 -6.46 20.71 -21.74
C GLY A 289 -5.77 19.57 -20.99
N SER A 290 -4.50 19.75 -20.64
CA SER A 290 -3.72 18.77 -19.86
C SER A 290 -4.40 18.44 -18.51
N ARG A 291 -4.87 19.44 -17.77
CA ARG A 291 -5.62 19.23 -16.51
C ARG A 291 -6.95 18.47 -16.72
N ARG A 292 -7.68 18.73 -17.81
CA ARG A 292 -8.90 18.00 -18.16
C ARG A 292 -8.60 16.53 -18.46
N HIS A 293 -7.57 16.24 -19.25
CA HIS A 293 -7.15 14.87 -19.58
C HIS A 293 -6.74 14.06 -18.34
N LEU A 294 -5.99 14.69 -17.42
CA LEU A 294 -5.63 14.08 -16.14
C LEU A 294 -6.87 13.69 -15.31
N LEU A 295 -7.87 14.57 -15.22
CA LEU A 295 -9.10 14.30 -14.48
C LEU A 295 -9.96 13.20 -15.13
N ALA A 296 -10.04 13.16 -16.47
CA ALA A 296 -10.67 12.08 -17.21
C ALA A 296 -9.96 10.73 -16.95
N THR A 297 -8.64 10.69 -17.14
CA THR A 297 -7.81 9.49 -16.87
C THR A 297 -7.98 8.95 -15.44
N ILE A 298 -8.07 9.83 -14.44
CA ILE A 298 -8.32 9.45 -13.04
C ILE A 298 -9.73 8.87 -12.86
N LYS A 299 -10.75 9.42 -13.55
CA LYS A 299 -12.14 8.91 -13.54
C LYS A 299 -12.21 7.51 -14.15
N ASP A 300 -11.55 7.28 -15.27
CA ASP A 300 -11.57 5.98 -15.96
C ASP A 300 -10.80 4.92 -15.19
N CYS A 301 -9.65 5.29 -14.60
CA CYS A 301 -8.90 4.45 -13.68
C CYS A 301 -9.73 4.09 -12.42
N ALA A 302 -10.52 5.04 -11.90
CA ALA A 302 -11.45 4.82 -10.80
C ALA A 302 -12.58 3.84 -11.19
N ALA A 303 -13.13 3.93 -12.40
CA ALA A 303 -14.12 3.00 -12.92
C ALA A 303 -13.55 1.58 -13.04
N LEU A 304 -12.37 1.43 -13.66
CA LEU A 304 -11.64 0.16 -13.76
C LEU A 304 -11.43 -0.50 -12.38
N LEU A 305 -10.96 0.28 -11.40
CA LEU A 305 -10.76 -0.20 -10.04
C LEU A 305 -12.05 -0.35 -9.21
N ARG A 306 -13.20 0.14 -9.69
CA ARG A 306 -14.46 0.27 -8.95
C ARG A 306 -14.25 0.99 -7.61
N ASN A 307 -13.77 2.23 -7.70
CA ASN A 307 -13.46 3.18 -6.62
C ASN A 307 -14.04 4.56 -6.98
N THR A 308 -14.09 5.50 -6.02
CA THR A 308 -14.30 6.92 -6.37
C THR A 308 -13.01 7.54 -6.93
N PRO A 309 -13.08 8.56 -7.80
CA PRO A 309 -11.91 9.27 -8.35
C PRO A 309 -10.95 9.78 -7.26
N ALA A 310 -11.50 10.36 -6.18
CA ALA A 310 -10.71 10.86 -5.05
C ALA A 310 -9.94 9.73 -4.31
N VAL A 311 -10.56 8.55 -4.14
CA VAL A 311 -9.89 7.38 -3.56
C VAL A 311 -8.86 6.80 -4.54
N CYS A 312 -9.13 6.81 -5.85
CA CYS A 312 -8.19 6.33 -6.85
C CYS A 312 -6.91 7.18 -6.89
N ARG A 313 -7.07 8.51 -7.04
CA ARG A 313 -5.95 9.48 -7.04
C ARG A 313 -5.09 9.38 -5.78
N ARG A 314 -5.73 9.35 -4.60
CA ARG A 314 -5.00 9.38 -3.31
C ARG A 314 -4.42 8.04 -2.89
N CYS A 315 -5.05 6.92 -3.26
CA CYS A 315 -4.73 5.62 -2.67
C CYS A 315 -4.23 4.56 -3.67
N TYR A 316 -4.27 4.79 -4.98
CA TYR A 316 -3.91 3.77 -5.98
C TYR A 316 -2.96 4.28 -7.07
N ILE A 317 -3.15 5.49 -7.60
CA ILE A 317 -2.25 6.08 -8.59
C ILE A 317 -0.98 6.58 -7.91
N HIS A 318 0.20 6.28 -8.47
CA HIS A 318 1.49 6.74 -7.95
C HIS A 318 1.73 8.23 -8.26
N PRO A 319 2.07 9.08 -7.27
CA PRO A 319 2.11 10.54 -7.44
C PRO A 319 3.12 11.00 -8.51
N VAL A 320 4.28 10.33 -8.60
CA VAL A 320 5.29 10.58 -9.66
C VAL A 320 4.75 10.63 -11.09
N ILE A 321 3.66 9.92 -11.41
CA ILE A 321 3.06 9.95 -12.74
C ILE A 321 2.38 11.30 -12.99
N VAL A 322 1.68 11.80 -11.97
CA VAL A 322 1.02 13.11 -12.00
C VAL A 322 2.08 14.22 -12.03
N GLU A 323 3.10 14.12 -11.17
CA GLU A 323 4.23 15.05 -11.14
C GLU A 323 4.98 15.09 -12.48
N ALA A 324 5.26 13.95 -13.11
CA ALA A 324 5.96 13.92 -14.40
C ALA A 324 5.08 14.44 -15.54
N PHE A 325 3.76 14.20 -15.52
CA PHE A 325 2.82 14.75 -16.50
C PHE A 325 2.68 16.27 -16.38
N GLU A 326 2.49 16.79 -15.17
CA GLU A 326 2.34 18.24 -14.90
C GLU A 326 3.62 19.04 -15.24
N ASN A 327 4.80 18.39 -15.24
CA ASN A 327 6.08 18.98 -15.63
C ASN A 327 6.54 18.62 -17.07
N ALA A 328 5.65 18.09 -17.91
CA ALA A 328 5.94 17.64 -19.29
C ALA A 328 7.06 16.58 -19.44
N GLY A 329 7.53 15.97 -18.35
CA GLY A 329 8.64 15.02 -18.32
C GLY A 329 8.25 13.55 -18.54
N LEU A 330 7.09 13.26 -19.14
CA LEU A 330 6.69 11.88 -19.48
C LEU A 330 7.34 11.35 -20.76
N ASP A 331 7.69 12.24 -21.69
CA ASP A 331 8.25 11.87 -22.99
C ASP A 331 9.77 11.60 -22.88
N ASP A 332 10.45 12.29 -21.98
CA ASP A 332 11.86 12.06 -21.60
C ASP A 332 12.11 10.65 -21.01
N ILE A 333 11.06 9.93 -20.60
CA ILE A 333 11.16 8.60 -20.00
C ILE A 333 11.41 7.57 -21.11
N ARG A 334 12.69 7.38 -21.45
CA ARG A 334 13.12 6.28 -22.32
C ARG A 334 12.73 4.93 -21.72
N VAL A 335 11.67 4.34 -22.26
CA VAL A 335 11.22 2.98 -21.91
C VAL A 335 12.26 1.99 -22.45
N PRO A 336 12.90 1.17 -21.60
CA PRO A 336 13.79 0.12 -22.08
C PRO A 336 12.97 -0.94 -22.84
N ALA A 337 13.59 -1.60 -23.82
CA ALA A 337 13.01 -2.78 -24.45
C ALA A 337 12.59 -3.81 -23.38
N ARG A 338 11.50 -4.55 -23.66
CA ARG A 338 10.77 -5.46 -22.75
C ARG A 338 11.61 -5.99 -21.58
N ARG A 339 11.29 -5.56 -20.35
CA ARG A 339 11.73 -6.28 -19.15
C ARG A 339 11.03 -7.64 -19.10
N TRP A 340 11.78 -8.72 -18.93
CA TRP A 340 11.24 -10.08 -18.88
C TRP A 340 10.17 -10.22 -17.78
N GLY A 341 9.03 -10.85 -18.11
CA GLY A 341 7.89 -11.02 -17.21
C GLY A 341 6.99 -9.78 -16.97
N LEU A 342 7.35 -8.61 -17.52
CA LEU A 342 6.53 -7.40 -17.51
C LEU A 342 5.94 -7.09 -18.89
N ARG A 343 4.74 -6.50 -18.91
CA ARG A 343 4.11 -5.91 -20.10
C ARG A 343 4.85 -4.61 -20.48
N ALA A 344 4.63 -4.08 -21.68
CA ALA A 344 5.29 -2.86 -22.15
C ALA A 344 5.06 -1.66 -21.20
N ASP A 345 3.81 -1.39 -20.84
CA ASP A 345 3.45 -0.28 -19.94
C ASP A 345 3.93 -0.49 -18.49
N GLU A 346 4.00 -1.75 -18.05
CA GLU A 346 4.58 -2.12 -16.75
C GLU A 346 6.09 -1.85 -16.72
N GLY A 347 6.79 -2.15 -17.83
CA GLY A 347 8.19 -1.80 -18.04
C GLY A 347 8.43 -0.29 -18.10
N ALA A 348 7.52 0.47 -18.73
CA ALA A 348 7.54 1.93 -18.74
C ALA A 348 7.38 2.52 -17.32
N PHE A 349 6.44 2.00 -16.52
CA PHE A 349 6.27 2.43 -15.14
C PHE A 349 7.47 2.09 -14.26
N ALA A 350 8.03 0.87 -14.40
CA ALA A 350 9.28 0.51 -13.72
C ALA A 350 10.45 1.43 -14.10
N ALA A 351 10.53 1.88 -15.35
CA ALA A 351 11.55 2.82 -15.82
C ALA A 351 11.37 4.23 -15.25
N LEU A 352 10.13 4.73 -15.16
CA LEU A 352 9.78 5.98 -14.49
C LEU A 352 10.20 5.96 -13.01
N LEU A 353 9.84 4.90 -12.28
CA LEU A 353 10.23 4.73 -10.87
C LEU A 353 11.76 4.76 -10.70
N ALA A 354 12.48 3.99 -11.52
CA ALA A 354 13.94 3.94 -11.49
C ALA A 354 14.60 5.27 -11.93
N HIS A 355 13.99 6.03 -12.86
CA HIS A 355 14.43 7.38 -13.18
C HIS A 355 14.27 8.32 -11.98
N ASN A 356 13.08 8.37 -11.38
CA ASN A 356 12.79 9.24 -10.25
C ASN A 356 13.65 8.92 -9.02
N ALA A 357 13.87 7.64 -8.71
CA ALA A 357 14.78 7.21 -7.64
C ALA A 357 16.22 7.68 -7.88
N ARG A 358 16.71 7.65 -9.13
CA ARG A 358 18.03 8.20 -9.50
C ARG A 358 18.08 9.72 -9.40
N ARG A 359 17.00 10.43 -9.78
CA ARG A 359 16.89 11.88 -9.64
C ARG A 359 16.94 12.30 -8.17
N ALA A 360 16.13 11.69 -7.32
CA ALA A 360 16.11 11.93 -5.87
C ALA A 360 17.46 11.64 -5.19
N ARG A 361 18.16 10.56 -5.59
CA ARG A 361 19.53 10.27 -5.09
C ARG A 361 20.54 11.35 -5.51
N ARG A 362 20.45 11.88 -6.74
CA ARG A 362 21.31 12.98 -7.21
C ARG A 362 21.01 14.29 -6.47
N GLU A 363 19.74 14.64 -6.32
CA GLU A 363 19.27 15.82 -5.56
C GLU A 363 19.75 15.75 -4.10
N ALA A 364 19.61 14.60 -3.44
CA ALA A 364 20.12 14.38 -2.08
C ALA A 364 21.65 14.54 -2.01
N LYS A 365 22.41 13.90 -2.93
CA LYS A 365 23.87 14.03 -2.98
C LYS A 365 24.33 15.48 -3.20
N ALA A 366 23.61 16.25 -4.03
CA ALA A 366 23.88 17.66 -4.26
C ALA A 366 23.59 18.52 -3.02
N ALA A 367 22.51 18.22 -2.28
CA ALA A 367 22.18 18.91 -1.02
C ALA A 367 23.16 18.59 0.13
N LEU A 368 23.84 17.44 0.07
CA LEU A 368 24.89 17.01 0.99
C LEU A 368 26.30 17.49 0.60
N ALA A 369 26.49 18.04 -0.61
CA ALA A 369 27.78 18.56 -1.03
C ALA A 369 28.14 19.82 -0.23
N PRO A 370 29.37 19.95 0.31
CA PRO A 370 29.77 21.16 1.02
C PRO A 370 29.73 22.34 0.05
N LYS A 371 29.06 23.43 0.45
CA LYS A 371 29.16 24.70 -0.27
C LYS A 371 30.63 25.08 -0.35
N ARG A 372 31.18 25.16 -1.57
CA ARG A 372 32.47 25.82 -1.79
C ARG A 372 32.32 27.26 -1.32
N VAL A 373 32.92 27.58 -0.17
CA VAL A 373 33.20 28.96 0.19
C VAL A 373 34.24 29.43 -0.82
N ASN A 374 33.85 30.34 -1.71
CA ASN A 374 34.81 31.04 -2.57
C ASN A 374 35.62 31.98 -1.67
N GLY A 375 36.69 31.45 -1.08
CA GLY A 375 37.66 32.22 -0.33
C GLY A 375 38.37 33.19 -1.27
N VAL A 376 38.10 34.47 -1.08
CA VAL A 376 38.95 35.56 -1.57
C VAL A 376 40.31 35.45 -0.89
N GLY A 377 41.40 35.71 -1.62
CA GLY A 377 42.74 35.82 -1.05
C GLY A 377 43.74 34.81 -1.59
N ARG A 378 44.24 35.06 -2.81
CA ARG A 378 45.43 34.38 -3.34
C ARG A 378 46.68 35.13 -2.85
N ALA A 379 47.21 34.73 -1.70
CA ALA A 379 48.53 35.17 -1.23
C ALA A 379 49.57 34.11 -1.58
N ASN A 380 50.64 34.49 -2.28
CA ASN A 380 51.76 33.60 -2.59
C ASN A 380 52.67 33.44 -1.36
N GLY A 381 53.10 32.21 -1.04
CA GLY A 381 54.02 31.91 0.06
C GLY A 381 54.71 30.56 -0.11
N ALA A 382 56.04 30.56 -0.04
CA ALA A 382 56.99 29.54 -0.49
C ALA A 382 56.84 28.06 0.00
N LYS A 383 57.50 27.19 -0.78
CA LYS A 383 57.67 25.73 -0.70
C LYS A 383 58.16 25.16 0.66
N ALA A 384 57.56 24.03 1.05
CA ALA A 384 58.15 22.82 1.66
C ALA A 384 57.12 21.65 1.56
N GLY A 385 57.41 20.36 1.75
CA GLY A 385 58.69 19.62 1.86
C GLY A 385 58.47 18.21 2.48
N ALA A 386 59.04 17.14 1.89
CA ALA A 386 58.97 15.73 2.36
C ALA A 386 57.55 15.09 2.44
N LYS A 387 57.35 13.78 2.62
CA LYS A 387 57.82 12.52 1.99
C LYS A 387 57.00 11.41 2.70
N THR A 388 56.36 10.53 1.92
CA THR A 388 56.03 9.11 2.25
C THR A 388 55.78 8.65 3.70
N ALA A 389 54.59 8.09 3.97
CA ALA A 389 54.44 6.91 4.84
C ALA A 389 53.22 6.07 4.44
N ASN A 390 53.30 4.76 4.69
CA ASN A 390 52.32 3.73 4.29
C ASN A 390 51.34 3.42 5.45
N GLY A 391 50.13 2.92 5.16
CA GLY A 391 49.15 2.58 6.19
C GLY A 391 47.94 1.81 5.64
N SER A 392 47.80 0.55 6.06
CA SER A 392 46.84 -0.42 5.50
C SER A 392 45.62 -0.70 6.41
N ASN A 393 44.62 -1.35 5.82
CA ASN A 393 43.46 -2.04 6.43
C ASN A 393 42.36 -1.20 7.13
N GLY A 394 41.11 -1.67 6.95
CA GLY A 394 39.94 -1.13 7.66
C GLY A 394 38.56 -1.32 7.01
N ALA A 395 38.33 -2.35 6.19
CA ALA A 395 37.03 -2.57 5.56
C ALA A 395 36.05 -3.35 6.47
N ALA A 396 35.08 -2.67 7.08
CA ALA A 396 33.76 -3.20 7.48
C ALA A 396 32.82 -2.11 8.02
N GLY A 397 31.54 -2.09 7.62
CA GLY A 397 30.46 -1.39 8.36
C GLY A 397 29.81 -0.14 7.75
N GLY A 398 30.01 0.17 6.46
CA GLY A 398 29.50 1.42 5.84
C GLY A 398 28.00 1.45 5.48
N GLU A 399 27.47 0.41 4.85
CA GLU A 399 26.25 0.52 4.03
C GLU A 399 24.94 0.69 4.81
N THR A 400 24.86 0.18 6.05
CA THR A 400 23.65 0.30 6.89
C THR A 400 23.50 1.70 7.49
N ARG A 401 24.59 2.35 7.89
CA ARG A 401 24.56 3.71 8.49
C ARG A 401 24.36 4.82 7.47
N GLU A 402 24.79 4.63 6.22
CA GLU A 402 24.58 5.61 5.15
C GLU A 402 23.11 5.61 4.67
N SER A 403 22.51 4.42 4.54
CA SER A 403 21.09 4.23 4.20
C SER A 403 20.15 4.95 5.18
N ASP A 404 20.36 4.77 6.48
CA ASP A 404 19.58 5.42 7.55
C ASP A 404 19.70 6.95 7.56
N ARG A 405 20.87 7.49 7.21
CA ARG A 405 21.10 8.94 7.09
C ARG A 405 20.35 9.54 5.90
N VAL A 406 20.34 8.86 4.75
CA VAL A 406 19.63 9.32 3.55
C VAL A 406 18.11 9.36 3.81
N VAL A 407 17.54 8.34 4.45
CA VAL A 407 16.10 8.31 4.80
C VAL A 407 15.74 9.45 5.77
N LYS A 408 16.54 9.70 6.82
CA LYS A 408 16.28 10.80 7.78
C LYS A 408 16.41 12.21 7.16
N LEU A 409 17.18 12.38 6.09
CA LEU A 409 17.36 13.67 5.42
C LEU A 409 16.24 13.99 4.41
N LEU A 410 15.71 13.00 3.70
CA LEU A 410 14.56 13.18 2.79
C LEU A 410 13.29 13.64 3.52
N ALA A 411 13.15 13.29 4.81
CA ALA A 411 12.07 13.78 5.66
C ALA A 411 12.21 15.28 6.03
N LYS A 412 13.43 15.84 6.04
CA LYS A 412 13.68 17.25 6.40
C LYS A 412 13.55 18.21 5.22
N SER A 413 13.94 17.81 4.02
CA SER A 413 13.87 18.69 2.83
C SER A 413 12.44 19.04 2.42
N ARG A 414 11.46 18.18 2.71
CA ARG A 414 10.03 18.42 2.41
C ARG A 414 9.33 19.43 3.33
N SER A 415 9.92 19.81 4.48
CA SER A 415 9.26 20.74 5.41
C SER A 415 9.55 22.23 5.15
N VAL A 416 10.28 22.56 4.07
CA VAL A 416 10.73 23.94 3.77
C VAL A 416 10.24 24.40 2.39
N ARG A 417 8.92 24.57 2.24
CA ARG A 417 8.30 25.52 1.29
C ARG A 417 6.79 25.68 1.54
N ALA A 418 6.46 26.50 2.54
CA ALA A 418 5.20 27.19 2.63
C ALA A 418 5.49 28.66 2.98
N LYS A 419 5.51 29.55 1.98
CA LYS A 419 5.40 30.99 2.24
C LYS A 419 3.92 31.30 2.56
N PRO A 420 3.62 32.16 3.53
CA PRO A 420 2.26 32.64 3.71
C PRO A 420 1.84 33.49 2.51
N ALA A 421 0.58 33.39 2.09
CA ALA A 421 0.00 34.31 1.13
C ALA A 421 -0.23 35.68 1.80
N PRO A 422 -0.05 36.81 1.09
CA PRO A 422 -0.33 38.12 1.65
C PRO A 422 -1.84 38.33 1.85
N ALA A 423 -2.21 38.96 2.95
CA ALA A 423 -3.58 39.37 3.23
C ALA A 423 -3.83 40.82 2.76
N GLY A 424 -5.01 41.10 2.22
CA GLY A 424 -5.52 42.47 2.07
C GLY A 424 -6.20 42.75 0.71
N GLY A 425 -7.45 43.22 0.74
CA GLY A 425 -8.17 43.64 -0.47
C GLY A 425 -9.70 43.71 -0.34
N ARG A 426 -10.24 44.51 0.58
CA ARG A 426 -11.68 44.88 0.57
C ARG A 426 -11.93 46.00 -0.46
N ARG A 427 -12.96 45.86 -1.29
CA ARG A 427 -13.84 46.89 -1.92
C ARG A 427 -15.05 46.12 -2.46
N GLN A 428 -16.24 46.15 -1.84
CA GLN A 428 -17.31 47.16 -1.91
C GLN A 428 -17.88 47.44 -3.31
N ALA A 429 -19.20 47.22 -3.43
CA ALA A 429 -20.22 47.78 -4.36
C ALA A 429 -19.85 47.90 -5.86
N ALA A 430 -20.65 47.39 -6.80
CA ALA A 430 -22.12 47.40 -6.85
C ALA A 430 -22.72 46.07 -7.35
#